data_AF-A0A2E4WC37-F1
#
_entry.id   AF-A0A2E4WC37-F1
#
_cell.length_a   1.000
_cell.length_b   1.000
_cell.length_c   1.000
_cell.angle_alpha   90.00
_cell.angle_beta   90.00
_cell.angle_gamma   90.00
#
_symmetry.space_group_name_H-M   'P 1'
#
loop_
_entity.id
_entity.type
_entity.pdbx_description
1 polymer ?
#
loop_
_entity_poly.entity_id
_entity_poly.type
_entity_poly.pdbx_seq_one_letter_code
_entity_poly.pdbx_strand_id
1 'polypeptide(L)'
;MHYFLLVTGNNVDKQMEPFWELDLSPEDRALDHRSQFIDETEELKQEYEKHKNEDWCSGFSFAQFCHEWNGSVACDPLLTFDGYDSARFGRYDNPNSKWDWYVVCDGDGRWDGLPLKDGNTAVSARKGDIDFSKLKSSYAVLHDGTWYDETSNEPRFWTKYLDISEKKRNAITANWRKNWKKITRSIPDNTMITAVDYHC
;
A
#
# COMPACT_ATOMS: atom_id res chain seq x y z
N MET A 1 4.25 2.18 -9.11
CA MET A 1 5.46 1.36 -9.45
C MET A 1 5.04 -0.12 -9.46
N HIS A 2 5.84 -1.06 -9.96
CA HIS A 2 5.46 -2.49 -9.99
C HIS A 2 6.43 -3.35 -9.19
N TYR A 3 5.88 -4.28 -8.42
CA TYR A 3 6.66 -5.12 -7.51
C TYR A 3 6.13 -6.54 -7.48
N PHE A 4 7.07 -7.49 -7.39
CA PHE A 4 6.76 -8.90 -7.22
C PHE A 4 6.51 -9.21 -5.74
N LEU A 5 5.33 -9.77 -5.42
CA LEU A 5 4.88 -10.16 -4.09
C LEU A 5 4.56 -11.65 -4.05
N LEU A 6 4.88 -12.30 -2.93
CA LEU A 6 4.43 -13.66 -2.63
C LEU A 6 3.30 -13.60 -1.59
N VAL A 7 2.14 -14.15 -1.92
CA VAL A 7 0.99 -14.21 -1.00
C VAL A 7 0.74 -15.65 -0.61
N THR A 8 0.67 -15.95 0.69
CA THR A 8 0.34 -17.30 1.17
C THR A 8 -1.15 -17.45 1.44
N GLY A 9 -1.72 -18.60 1.08
CA GLY A 9 -3.12 -18.92 1.32
C GLY A 9 -3.86 -19.35 0.06
N ASN A 10 -5.10 -19.83 0.22
CA ASN A 10 -5.90 -20.31 -0.90
C ASN A 10 -6.82 -19.24 -1.52
N ASN A 11 -6.83 -18.02 -0.98
CA ASN A 11 -7.65 -16.92 -1.47
C ASN A 11 -6.82 -15.64 -1.35
N VAL A 12 -6.24 -15.20 -2.46
CA VAL A 12 -5.37 -14.01 -2.53
C VAL A 12 -6.14 -12.76 -2.17
N ASP A 13 -7.35 -12.60 -2.69
CA ASP A 13 -8.17 -11.41 -2.47
C ASP A 13 -8.42 -11.18 -0.98
N LYS A 14 -8.81 -12.24 -0.25
CA LYS A 14 -9.02 -12.16 1.20
C LYS A 14 -7.75 -11.83 1.98
N GLN A 15 -6.58 -12.28 1.51
CA GLN A 15 -5.31 -11.97 2.18
C GLN A 15 -4.90 -10.51 1.92
N MET A 16 -5.09 -10.04 0.69
CA MET A 16 -4.67 -8.70 0.26
C MET A 16 -5.60 -7.60 0.77
N GLU A 17 -6.90 -7.90 0.96
CA GLU A 17 -7.95 -6.96 1.30
C GLU A 17 -7.61 -6.01 2.47
N PRO A 18 -7.00 -6.43 3.60
CA PRO A 18 -6.63 -5.50 4.68
C PRO A 18 -5.61 -4.42 4.29
N PHE A 19 -4.90 -4.58 3.16
CA PHE A 19 -3.79 -3.72 2.74
C PHE A 19 -4.12 -2.84 1.52
N TRP A 20 -5.39 -2.80 1.08
CA TRP A 20 -5.82 -1.95 -0.03
C TRP A 20 -5.84 -0.46 0.36
N GLU A 21 -5.39 0.44 -0.53
CA GLU A 21 -5.41 1.91 -0.37
C GLU A 21 -6.80 2.56 -0.38
N LEU A 22 -7.87 1.77 -0.54
CA LEU A 22 -9.25 2.25 -0.56
C LEU A 22 -9.54 3.16 -1.77
N ASP A 23 -9.35 2.64 -2.99
CA ASP A 23 -9.82 3.29 -4.24
C ASP A 23 -11.36 3.26 -4.32
N LEU A 24 -11.98 4.05 -3.45
CA LEU A 24 -13.41 4.14 -3.18
C LEU A 24 -13.82 5.62 -3.17
N SER A 25 -15.10 5.90 -3.38
CA SER A 25 -15.63 7.26 -3.22
C SER A 25 -15.43 7.75 -1.79
N PRO A 26 -15.41 9.07 -1.53
CA PRO A 26 -15.26 9.59 -0.18
C PRO A 26 -16.34 9.07 0.79
N GLU A 27 -17.57 8.89 0.32
CA GLU A 27 -18.69 8.35 1.11
C GLU A 27 -18.46 6.88 1.46
N ASP A 28 -18.00 6.08 0.50
CA ASP A 28 -17.72 4.66 0.72
C ASP A 28 -16.50 4.47 1.63
N ARG A 29 -15.47 5.32 1.51
CA ARG A 29 -14.31 5.31 2.43
C ARG A 29 -14.73 5.56 3.88
N ALA A 30 -15.67 6.46 4.11
CA ALA A 30 -16.18 6.74 5.45
C ALA A 30 -16.92 5.54 6.09
N LEU A 31 -17.42 4.62 5.27
CA LEU A 31 -18.13 3.41 5.69
C LEU A 31 -17.24 2.15 5.70
N ASP A 32 -16.07 2.20 5.08
CA ASP A 32 -15.17 1.06 5.00
C ASP A 32 -14.52 0.77 6.37
N HIS A 33 -14.68 -0.47 6.84
CA HIS A 33 -14.18 -0.91 8.14
C HIS A 33 -12.66 -0.86 8.31
N ARG A 34 -11.89 -0.75 7.22
CA ARG A 34 -10.43 -0.60 7.23
C ARG A 34 -10.01 0.86 7.30
N SER A 35 -10.93 1.78 7.01
CA SER A 35 -10.65 3.20 6.95
C SER A 35 -10.59 3.84 8.33
N GLN A 36 -9.69 4.82 8.46
CA GLN A 36 -9.57 5.70 9.61
C GLN A 36 -9.55 7.14 9.14
N PHE A 37 -10.31 8.00 9.83
CA PHE A 37 -10.24 9.43 9.61
C PHE A 37 -8.98 10.00 10.26
N ILE A 38 -8.10 10.57 9.44
CA ILE A 38 -6.92 11.31 9.88
C ILE A 38 -7.31 12.79 9.89
N ASP A 39 -7.36 13.38 11.08
CA ASP A 39 -7.60 14.81 11.25
C ASP A 39 -6.35 15.60 10.86
N GLU A 40 -6.48 16.47 9.87
CA GLU A 40 -5.41 17.31 9.32
C GLU A 40 -5.82 18.80 9.42
N THR A 41 -6.78 19.13 10.28
CA THR A 41 -7.43 20.44 10.30
C THR A 41 -6.43 21.58 10.54
N GLU A 42 -5.52 21.41 11.49
CA GLU A 42 -4.59 22.49 11.88
C GLU A 42 -3.49 22.69 10.83
N GLU A 43 -3.00 21.61 10.21
CA GLU A 43 -2.08 21.67 9.08
C GLU A 43 -2.72 22.37 7.88
N LEU A 44 -3.98 22.02 7.56
CA LEU A 44 -4.74 22.63 6.47
C LEU A 44 -5.01 24.12 6.73
N LYS A 45 -5.32 24.51 7.97
CA LYS A 45 -5.48 25.93 8.33
C LYS A 45 -4.20 26.72 8.06
N GLN A 46 -3.04 26.16 8.43
CA GLN A 46 -1.75 26.82 8.19
C GLN A 46 -1.46 26.97 6.69
N GLU A 47 -1.76 25.94 5.90
CA GLU A 47 -1.60 25.99 4.44
C GLU A 47 -2.56 27.00 3.80
N TYR A 48 -3.83 26.99 4.21
CA TYR A 48 -4.81 27.98 3.76
C TYR A 48 -4.35 29.41 4.08
N GLU A 49 -3.92 29.69 5.31
CA GLU A 49 -3.45 31.02 5.71
C GLU A 49 -2.26 31.51 4.87
N LYS A 50 -1.39 30.59 4.44
CA LYS A 50 -0.26 30.89 3.54
C LYS A 50 -0.74 31.24 2.12
N HIS A 51 -1.76 30.55 1.61
CA HIS A 51 -2.20 30.65 0.22
C HIS A 51 -3.43 31.54 -0.01
N LYS A 52 -4.20 31.92 1.02
CA LYS A 52 -5.51 32.61 0.88
C LYS A 52 -5.49 33.96 0.17
N ASN A 53 -4.32 34.57 0.03
CA ASN A 53 -4.14 35.85 -0.69
C ASN A 53 -3.61 35.66 -2.12
N GLU A 54 -3.32 34.42 -2.53
CA GLU A 54 -2.90 34.12 -3.90
C GLU A 54 -4.12 34.11 -4.84
N ASP A 55 -3.96 34.59 -6.08
CA ASP A 55 -5.08 34.80 -7.01
C ASP A 55 -5.97 33.57 -7.21
N TRP A 56 -5.39 32.36 -7.16
CA TRP A 56 -6.11 31.10 -7.35
C TRP A 56 -6.92 30.66 -6.13
N CYS A 57 -6.59 31.14 -4.93
CA CYS A 57 -7.27 30.83 -3.67
C CYS A 57 -8.09 32.03 -3.15
N SER A 58 -7.92 33.20 -3.77
CA SER A 58 -8.59 34.43 -3.40
C SER A 58 -10.11 34.27 -3.49
N GLY A 59 -10.77 34.48 -2.34
CA GLY A 59 -12.22 34.35 -2.22
C GLY A 59 -12.72 32.95 -1.86
N PHE A 60 -11.84 31.96 -1.73
CA PHE A 60 -12.22 30.65 -1.17
C PHE A 60 -12.39 30.79 0.34
N SER A 61 -13.42 30.16 0.89
CA SER A 61 -13.46 29.86 2.32
C SER A 61 -12.47 28.74 2.66
N PHE A 62 -12.13 28.58 3.94
CA PHE A 62 -11.30 27.46 4.39
C PHE A 62 -11.90 26.09 3.99
N ALA A 63 -13.22 25.95 4.05
CA ALA A 63 -13.91 24.73 3.64
C ALA A 63 -13.78 24.46 2.14
N GLN A 64 -13.95 25.49 1.31
CA GLN A 64 -13.77 25.39 -0.14
C GLN A 64 -12.31 25.05 -0.49
N PHE A 65 -11.35 25.67 0.20
CA PHE A 65 -9.94 25.33 0.06
C PHE A 65 -9.69 23.84 0.37
N CYS A 66 -10.19 23.33 1.49
CA CYS A 66 -10.02 21.93 1.86
C CYS A 66 -10.61 20.95 0.83
N HIS A 67 -11.79 21.27 0.28
CA HIS A 67 -12.47 20.44 -0.70
C HIS A 67 -11.77 20.43 -2.06
N GLU A 68 -11.51 21.62 -2.61
CA GLU A 68 -11.03 21.80 -3.98
C GLU A 68 -9.53 21.50 -4.13
N TRP A 69 -8.72 21.88 -3.13
CA TRP A 69 -7.26 21.81 -3.25
C TRP A 69 -6.68 20.50 -2.71
N ASN A 70 -7.17 20.05 -1.56
CA ASN A 70 -6.56 18.91 -0.87
C ASN A 70 -7.39 17.61 -0.96
N GLY A 71 -8.59 17.68 -1.54
CA GLY A 71 -9.53 16.55 -1.55
C GLY A 71 -9.94 16.10 -0.14
N SER A 72 -9.74 16.96 0.87
CA SER A 72 -10.09 16.68 2.26
C SER A 72 -11.61 16.72 2.43
N VAL A 73 -12.13 15.83 3.26
CA VAL A 73 -13.54 15.77 3.61
C VAL A 73 -13.76 16.21 5.05
N ALA A 74 -14.91 16.82 5.30
CA ALA A 74 -15.36 17.07 6.66
C ALA A 74 -15.71 15.74 7.33
N CYS A 75 -15.28 15.54 8.58
CA CYS A 75 -15.51 14.29 9.32
C CYS A 75 -16.98 14.06 9.71
N ASP A 76 -17.86 15.04 9.45
CA ASP A 76 -19.28 14.98 9.73
C ASP A 76 -20.06 15.47 8.50
N PRO A 77 -20.60 14.56 7.67
CA PRO A 77 -21.38 14.92 6.50
C PRO A 77 -22.73 15.59 6.84
N LEU A 78 -23.12 15.63 8.12
CA LEU A 78 -24.33 16.33 8.58
C LEU A 78 -24.07 17.80 8.95
N LEU A 79 -22.81 18.27 8.95
CA LEU A 79 -22.52 19.69 9.10
C LEU A 79 -22.80 20.41 7.77
N THR A 80 -23.98 21.03 7.70
CA THR A 80 -24.34 21.99 6.64
C THR A 80 -23.36 23.17 6.60
N PHE A 81 -23.26 23.80 5.43
CA PHE A 81 -22.27 24.83 5.06
C PHE A 81 -22.12 26.04 6.01
N ASP A 82 -23.03 26.23 6.96
CA ASP A 82 -23.02 27.37 7.89
C ASP A 82 -22.42 27.04 9.28
N GLY A 83 -22.02 25.78 9.55
CA GLY A 83 -21.54 25.30 10.86
C GLY A 83 -20.03 25.03 10.97
N TYR A 84 -19.22 25.59 10.06
CA TYR A 84 -17.83 25.14 9.83
C TYR A 84 -16.80 25.44 10.93
N ASP A 85 -17.08 26.33 11.88
CA ASP A 85 -16.09 26.73 12.90
C ASP A 85 -15.68 25.57 13.83
N SER A 86 -16.46 24.48 13.89
CA SER A 86 -16.14 23.27 14.66
C SER A 86 -15.92 22.01 13.81
N ALA A 87 -15.93 22.11 12.48
CA ALA A 87 -15.74 20.95 11.62
C ALA A 87 -14.27 20.50 11.63
N ARG A 88 -14.02 19.18 11.65
CA ARG A 88 -12.69 18.62 11.40
C ARG A 88 -12.56 18.30 9.91
N PHE A 89 -11.44 18.68 9.34
CA PHE A 89 -11.07 18.41 7.95
C PHE A 89 -9.88 17.46 7.92
N GLY A 90 -9.92 16.55 6.97
CA GLY A 90 -8.87 15.55 6.83
C GLY A 90 -9.24 14.52 5.79
N ARG A 91 -8.65 13.35 5.90
CA ARG A 91 -8.85 12.29 4.91
C ARG A 91 -9.08 10.94 5.57
N TYR A 92 -9.85 10.12 4.87
CA TYR A 92 -10.00 8.71 5.18
C TYR A 92 -8.86 7.93 4.53
N ASP A 93 -8.11 7.20 5.34
CA ASP A 93 -6.96 6.41 4.92
C ASP A 93 -7.02 5.02 5.56
N ASN A 94 -6.50 4.00 4.88
CA ASN A 94 -6.26 2.71 5.52
C ASN A 94 -4.84 2.73 6.09
N PRO A 95 -4.65 2.70 7.42
CA PRO A 95 -3.31 2.77 8.03
C PRO A 95 -2.44 1.54 7.71
N ASN A 96 -3.07 0.45 7.26
CA ASN A 96 -2.38 -0.75 6.81
C ASN A 96 -2.15 -0.77 5.31
N SER A 97 -2.51 0.27 4.57
CA SER A 97 -2.42 0.26 3.11
C SER A 97 -0.99 0.04 2.61
N LYS A 98 -0.88 -0.77 1.55
CA LYS A 98 0.37 -1.14 0.87
C LYS A 98 0.25 -1.12 -0.65
N TRP A 99 -0.98 -1.11 -1.18
CA TRP A 99 -1.22 -1.28 -2.60
C TRP A 99 -2.50 -0.57 -3.09
N ASP A 100 -2.45 -0.06 -4.33
CA ASP A 100 -3.59 0.53 -5.06
C ASP A 100 -4.43 -0.55 -5.75
N TRP A 101 -3.74 -1.41 -6.50
CA TRP A 101 -4.31 -2.60 -7.14
C TRP A 101 -3.24 -3.68 -7.33
N TYR A 102 -3.65 -4.88 -7.74
CA TYR A 102 -2.73 -5.95 -8.08
C TYR A 102 -3.28 -6.84 -9.20
N VAL A 103 -2.38 -7.56 -9.85
CA VAL A 103 -2.69 -8.61 -10.82
C VAL A 103 -1.96 -9.89 -10.43
N VAL A 104 -2.68 -11.00 -10.46
CA VAL A 104 -2.12 -12.33 -10.26
C VAL A 104 -1.29 -12.68 -11.50
N CYS A 105 -0.01 -13.03 -11.33
CA CYS A 105 0.93 -13.19 -12.45
C CYS A 105 0.52 -14.37 -13.35
N ASP A 106 -0.14 -14.12 -14.49
CA ASP A 106 -0.71 -15.14 -15.37
C ASP A 106 0.23 -15.64 -16.49
N GLY A 107 1.48 -15.17 -16.50
CA GLY A 107 2.51 -15.58 -17.46
C GLY A 107 2.58 -14.73 -18.74
N ASP A 108 1.60 -13.85 -18.97
CA ASP A 108 1.60 -12.89 -20.09
C ASP A 108 2.12 -11.49 -19.68
N GLY A 109 2.51 -11.35 -18.41
CA GLY A 109 2.93 -10.09 -17.80
C GLY A 109 4.43 -9.93 -17.61
N ARG A 110 4.80 -9.09 -16.64
CA ARG A 110 6.20 -8.76 -16.31
C ARG A 110 6.96 -9.91 -15.64
N TRP A 111 6.25 -10.85 -15.04
CA TRP A 111 6.83 -11.90 -14.22
C TRP A 111 6.39 -13.28 -14.73
N ASP A 112 7.35 -14.18 -14.92
CA ASP A 112 7.14 -15.54 -15.43
C ASP A 112 6.41 -16.48 -14.43
N GLY A 113 6.08 -15.98 -13.24
CA GLY A 113 5.47 -16.73 -12.14
C GLY A 113 6.48 -17.41 -11.20
N LEU A 114 6.04 -18.46 -10.52
CA LEU A 114 6.82 -19.25 -9.58
C LEU A 114 7.56 -20.37 -10.33
N PRO A 115 8.89 -20.41 -10.28
CA PRO A 115 9.64 -21.52 -10.86
C PRO A 115 9.38 -22.79 -10.04
N LEU A 116 9.03 -23.87 -10.72
CA LEU A 116 8.77 -25.17 -10.10
C LEU A 116 9.98 -26.09 -10.23
N LYS A 117 10.04 -27.10 -9.34
CA LYS A 117 11.13 -28.09 -9.31
C LYS A 117 11.16 -29.01 -10.53
N ASP A 118 10.03 -29.16 -11.23
CA ASP A 118 9.92 -29.92 -12.47
C ASP A 118 10.42 -29.14 -13.71
N GLY A 119 10.77 -27.85 -13.54
CA GLY A 119 11.25 -26.97 -14.60
C GLY A 119 10.17 -26.08 -15.22
N ASN A 120 8.89 -26.26 -14.88
CA ASN A 120 7.80 -25.40 -15.31
C ASN A 120 7.70 -24.12 -14.48
N THR A 121 6.80 -23.22 -14.85
CA THR A 121 6.37 -22.10 -14.02
C THR A 121 4.88 -22.18 -13.72
N ALA A 122 4.46 -21.61 -12.60
CA ALA A 122 3.06 -21.50 -12.23
C ALA A 122 2.77 -20.20 -11.50
N VAL A 123 1.54 -19.70 -11.67
CA VAL A 123 1.05 -18.52 -10.96
C VAL A 123 0.93 -18.78 -9.46
N SER A 124 0.51 -19.99 -9.11
CA SER A 124 0.31 -20.43 -7.74
C SER A 124 0.75 -21.88 -7.62
N ALA A 125 1.44 -22.21 -6.53
CA ALA A 125 1.91 -23.57 -6.26
C ALA A 125 2.05 -23.82 -4.76
N ARG A 126 2.08 -25.09 -4.36
CA ARG A 126 2.45 -25.44 -3.00
C ARG A 126 3.92 -25.09 -2.80
N LYS A 127 4.27 -24.55 -1.62
CA LYS A 127 5.64 -24.18 -1.27
C LYS A 127 6.64 -25.32 -1.54
N GLY A 128 6.24 -26.56 -1.29
CA GLY A 128 7.04 -27.77 -1.53
C GLY A 128 7.40 -28.00 -3.00
N ASP A 129 6.64 -27.46 -3.95
CA ASP A 129 6.83 -27.65 -5.40
C ASP A 129 7.66 -26.53 -6.03
N ILE A 130 7.82 -25.40 -5.33
CA ILE A 130 8.55 -24.22 -5.80
C ILE A 130 10.05 -24.41 -5.66
N ASP A 131 10.80 -24.05 -6.71
CA ASP A 131 12.25 -23.96 -6.72
C ASP A 131 12.74 -22.56 -6.30
N PHE A 132 12.76 -22.32 -4.98
CA PHE A 132 13.25 -21.06 -4.40
C PHE A 132 14.72 -20.76 -4.71
N SER A 133 15.50 -21.71 -5.26
CA SER A 133 16.88 -21.43 -5.69
C SER A 133 16.93 -20.65 -7.01
N LYS A 134 15.89 -20.78 -7.84
CA LYS A 134 15.73 -20.05 -9.10
C LYS A 134 14.94 -18.74 -8.92
N LEU A 135 14.19 -18.61 -7.83
CA LEU A 135 13.39 -17.43 -7.56
C LEU A 135 14.28 -16.28 -7.03
N LYS A 136 14.27 -15.13 -7.71
CA LYS A 136 14.82 -13.89 -7.16
C LYS A 136 13.98 -13.47 -5.95
N SER A 137 14.59 -12.83 -4.95
CA SER A 137 13.84 -12.33 -3.79
C SER A 137 12.72 -11.39 -4.26
N SER A 138 11.49 -11.67 -3.84
CA SER A 138 10.34 -10.78 -4.02
C SER A 138 10.56 -9.48 -3.24
N TYR A 139 9.83 -8.42 -3.58
CA TYR A 139 9.86 -7.17 -2.81
C TYR A 139 9.25 -7.36 -1.41
N ALA A 140 8.16 -8.14 -1.37
CA ALA A 140 7.42 -8.42 -0.16
C ALA A 140 6.95 -9.88 -0.12
N VAL A 141 6.54 -10.32 1.07
CA VAL A 141 5.85 -11.58 1.36
C VAL A 141 4.70 -11.27 2.30
N LEU A 142 3.49 -11.64 1.90
CA LEU A 142 2.31 -11.62 2.77
C LEU A 142 2.06 -13.04 3.26
N HIS A 143 2.34 -13.28 4.54
CA HIS A 143 2.22 -14.60 5.15
C HIS A 143 1.41 -14.52 6.45
N ASP A 144 0.34 -15.33 6.52
CA ASP A 144 -0.57 -15.41 7.67
C ASP A 144 -1.05 -14.03 8.15
N GLY A 145 -1.50 -13.19 7.21
CA GLY A 145 -1.96 -11.83 7.48
C GLY A 145 -0.86 -10.84 7.89
N THR A 146 0.41 -11.25 7.89
CA THR A 146 1.55 -10.38 8.20
C THR A 146 2.29 -10.00 6.92
N TRP A 147 2.43 -8.69 6.70
CA TRP A 147 3.18 -8.13 5.58
C TRP A 147 4.66 -7.97 5.94
N TYR A 148 5.53 -8.63 5.19
CA TYR A 148 6.97 -8.48 5.30
C TYR A 148 7.50 -7.86 4.01
N ASP A 149 8.22 -6.75 4.09
CA ASP A 149 8.83 -6.14 2.91
C ASP A 149 10.28 -5.67 3.17
N GLU A 150 10.95 -5.28 2.09
CA GLU A 150 12.34 -4.82 2.08
C GLU A 150 12.59 -3.62 3.01
N THR A 151 11.54 -2.87 3.36
CA THR A 151 11.58 -1.59 4.07
C THR A 151 11.05 -1.68 5.50
N SER A 152 10.22 -2.70 5.77
CA SER A 152 9.45 -3.18 6.94
C SER A 152 9.04 -2.22 8.06
N ASN A 153 9.34 -0.92 8.03
CA ASN A 153 8.93 0.04 9.05
C ASN A 153 8.77 1.49 8.54
N GLU A 154 8.93 1.76 7.25
CA GLU A 154 8.73 3.11 6.70
C GLU A 154 7.59 3.10 5.67
N PRO A 155 6.40 3.62 6.02
CA PRO A 155 5.33 3.84 5.06
C PRO A 155 5.86 4.66 3.87
N ARG A 156 5.55 4.24 2.64
CA ARG A 156 5.91 4.95 1.39
C ARG A 156 7.41 5.19 1.22
N PHE A 157 8.26 4.26 1.69
CA PHE A 157 9.72 4.38 1.67
C PHE A 157 10.32 4.64 0.27
N TRP A 158 9.61 4.37 -0.84
CA TRP A 158 10.16 4.61 -2.18
C TRP A 158 10.59 6.06 -2.39
N THR A 159 9.90 7.04 -1.78
CA THR A 159 10.25 8.47 -1.93
C THR A 159 11.61 8.73 -1.31
N LYS A 160 11.89 8.11 -0.16
CA LYS A 160 13.19 8.18 0.53
C LYS A 160 14.24 7.26 -0.09
N TYR A 161 13.84 6.22 -0.82
CA TYR A 161 14.76 5.25 -1.41
C TYR A 161 15.67 5.86 -2.49
N LEU A 162 15.13 6.85 -3.21
CA LEU A 162 15.87 7.60 -4.22
C LEU A 162 16.92 8.52 -3.58
N ASP A 163 16.63 9.05 -2.39
CA ASP A 163 17.49 10.03 -1.70
C ASP A 163 18.61 9.40 -0.84
N ILE A 164 18.60 8.08 -0.64
CA ILE A 164 19.65 7.41 0.13
C ILE A 164 20.85 7.02 -0.72
N SER A 165 22.02 6.89 -0.10
CA SER A 165 23.23 6.44 -0.79
C SER A 165 23.08 4.99 -1.28
N GLU A 166 23.78 4.67 -2.39
CA GLU A 166 23.84 3.32 -2.94
C GLU A 166 24.31 2.29 -1.91
N LYS A 167 25.28 2.66 -1.06
CA LYS A 167 25.74 1.83 0.06
C LYS A 167 24.60 1.45 1.01
N LYS A 168 23.71 2.40 1.33
CA LYS A 168 22.55 2.15 2.19
C LYS A 168 21.51 1.27 1.50
N ARG A 169 21.21 1.51 0.21
CA ARG A 169 20.35 0.64 -0.61
C ARG A 169 20.84 -0.81 -0.62
N ASN A 170 22.11 -1.01 -0.93
CA ASN A 170 22.72 -2.34 -0.98
C ASN A 170 22.64 -3.06 0.37
N ALA A 171 22.82 -2.34 1.49
CA ALA A 171 22.67 -2.89 2.83
C ALA A 171 21.23 -3.31 3.14
N ILE A 172 20.24 -2.48 2.75
CA ILE A 172 18.81 -2.79 2.88
C ILE A 172 18.47 -4.05 2.10
N THR A 173 18.84 -4.12 0.81
CA THR A 173 18.60 -5.30 -0.04
C THR A 173 19.28 -6.55 0.48
N ALA A 174 20.51 -6.45 1.01
CA ALA A 174 21.19 -7.60 1.61
C ALA A 174 20.47 -8.12 2.86
N ASN A 175 20.02 -7.22 3.74
CA ASN A 175 19.24 -7.56 4.92
C ASN A 175 17.89 -8.18 4.55
N TRP A 176 17.21 -7.60 3.55
CA TRP A 176 15.96 -8.13 3.04
C TRP A 176 16.11 -9.54 2.49
N ARG A 177 17.11 -9.80 1.65
CA ARG A 177 17.39 -11.17 1.14
C ARG A 177 17.58 -12.19 2.25
N LYS A 178 18.20 -11.80 3.37
CA LYS A 178 18.38 -12.68 4.55
C LYS A 178 17.04 -12.94 5.24
N ASN A 179 16.23 -11.90 5.46
CA ASN A 179 14.90 -12.01 6.07
C ASN A 179 13.93 -12.78 5.19
N TRP A 180 13.88 -12.49 3.90
CA TRP A 180 13.10 -13.19 2.90
C TRP A 180 13.37 -14.69 2.92
N LYS A 181 14.65 -15.11 2.94
CA LYS A 181 15.02 -16.54 3.08
C LYS A 181 14.54 -17.14 4.40
N LYS A 182 14.55 -16.38 5.49
CA LYS A 182 14.06 -16.85 6.80
C LYS A 182 12.55 -17.09 6.75
N ILE A 183 11.80 -16.14 6.21
CA ILE A 183 10.33 -16.21 6.08
C ILE A 183 9.94 -17.35 5.14
N THR A 184 10.51 -17.43 3.94
CA THR A 184 10.13 -18.48 2.98
C THR A 184 10.48 -19.89 3.44
N ARG A 185 11.49 -20.04 4.33
CA ARG A 185 11.81 -21.31 4.98
C ARG A 185 10.87 -21.68 6.12
N SER A 186 10.23 -20.71 6.77
CA SER A 186 9.27 -20.99 7.84
C SER A 186 7.88 -21.37 7.33
N ILE A 187 7.56 -21.05 6.07
CA ILE A 187 6.28 -21.42 5.44
C ILE A 187 6.21 -22.95 5.26
N PRO A 188 5.16 -23.63 5.75
CA PRO A 188 4.96 -25.07 5.56
C PRO A 188 4.90 -25.48 4.09
N ASP A 189 5.46 -26.64 3.73
CA ASP A 189 5.55 -27.13 2.35
C ASP A 189 4.19 -27.29 1.65
N ASN A 190 3.13 -27.58 2.39
CA ASN A 190 1.76 -27.70 1.86
C ASN A 190 1.01 -26.35 1.73
N THR A 191 1.65 -25.23 2.06
CA THR A 191 1.04 -23.90 1.95
C THR A 191 0.99 -23.49 0.49
N MET A 192 -0.17 -23.02 0.03
CA MET A 192 -0.29 -22.40 -1.29
C MET A 192 0.39 -21.03 -1.28
N ILE A 193 1.22 -20.77 -2.28
CA ILE A 193 1.83 -19.46 -2.53
C ILE A 193 1.40 -19.01 -3.92
N THR A 194 0.93 -17.77 -4.02
CA THR A 194 0.59 -17.12 -5.29
C THR A 194 1.54 -15.97 -5.55
N ALA A 195 2.04 -15.88 -6.78
CA ALA A 195 2.81 -14.77 -7.29
C ALA A 195 1.89 -13.63 -7.75
N VAL A 196 2.16 -12.41 -7.27
CA VAL A 196 1.35 -11.23 -7.55
C VAL A 196 2.25 -10.09 -8.04
N ASP A 197 1.84 -9.41 -9.11
CA ASP A 197 2.35 -8.10 -9.51
C ASP A 197 1.50 -7.05 -8.84
N TYR A 198 2.04 -6.35 -7.84
CA TYR A 198 1.26 -5.37 -7.09
C TYR A 198 1.74 -3.94 -7.41
N HIS A 199 0.77 -3.02 -7.33
CA HIS A 199 0.93 -1.60 -7.57
C HIS A 199 0.74 -0.80 -6.31
N CYS A 200 1.48 0.28 -6.25
CA CYS A 200 1.48 1.30 -5.23
C CYS A 200 2.05 2.58 -5.84
#